data_AF-A0A5A8DCB6-F1
#
_entry.id   AF-A0A5A8DCB6-F1
#
_cell.length_a   1.000
_cell.length_b   1.000
_cell.length_c   1.000
_cell.angle_alpha   90.00
_cell.angle_beta   90.00
_cell.angle_gamma   90.00
#
_symmetry.space_group_name_H-M   'P 1'
#
loop_
_entity.id
_entity.type
_entity.pdbx_description
1 polymer ?
#
loop_
_entity_poly.entity_id
_entity_poly.type
_entity_poly.pdbx_seq_one_letter_code
_entity_poly.pdbx_strand_id
1 'polypeptide(L)'
;MSGCAAGDDLIAAVRAGNVSEAARLLGEGAPVAWKAADGNSALNAASIAGHVDAVRLLLDHGADVEATIEGGYTALVVAAGAGAVGVMDLLLDRGAQVDTKIDSGRTALIMAAIYGTADAVRLLLDRGASIEATDDRGLDATAVCSDDEVREVLRDFERIQRWHRRRVVVAWKH
;
A
#
# COMPACT_ATOMS: atom_id res chain seq x y z
N MET A 1 -18.32 -1.76 -28.46
CA MET A 1 -17.85 -0.49 -27.86
C MET A 1 -18.06 -0.42 -26.35
N SER A 2 -18.39 -1.53 -25.66
CA SER A 2 -18.94 -1.48 -24.29
C SER A 2 -17.94 -1.70 -23.15
N GLY A 3 -16.67 -2.05 -23.44
CA GLY A 3 -15.68 -2.39 -22.40
C GLY A 3 -15.06 -1.18 -21.68
N CYS A 4 -14.81 -0.07 -22.39
CA CYS A 4 -14.14 1.09 -21.80
C CYS A 4 -15.04 1.82 -20.80
N ALA A 5 -16.31 2.06 -21.17
CA ALA A 5 -17.27 2.72 -20.27
C ALA A 5 -17.50 1.91 -18.99
N ALA A 6 -17.69 0.59 -19.11
CA ALA A 6 -17.90 -0.28 -17.95
C ALA A 6 -16.68 -0.31 -16.99
N GLY A 7 -15.46 -0.23 -17.54
CA GLY A 7 -14.24 -0.14 -16.73
C GLY A 7 -14.11 1.19 -16.00
N ASP A 8 -14.40 2.30 -16.68
CA ASP A 8 -14.36 3.64 -16.08
C ASP A 8 -15.47 3.82 -15.02
N ASP A 9 -16.67 3.28 -15.28
CA ASP A 9 -17.78 3.24 -14.33
C ASP A 9 -17.43 2.42 -13.08
N LEU A 10 -16.73 1.28 -13.25
CA LEU A 10 -16.24 0.49 -12.12
C LEU A 10 -15.26 1.30 -11.27
N ILE A 11 -14.31 2.00 -11.88
CA ILE A 11 -13.35 2.87 -11.17
C ILE A 11 -14.09 3.96 -10.39
N ALA A 12 -15.10 4.59 -11.00
CA ALA A 12 -15.89 5.63 -10.34
C ALA A 12 -16.68 5.06 -9.14
N ALA A 13 -17.32 3.90 -9.31
CA ALA A 13 -18.10 3.25 -8.26
C ALA A 13 -17.25 2.88 -7.05
N VAL A 14 -16.09 2.25 -7.26
CA VAL A 14 -15.20 1.84 -6.15
C VAL A 14 -14.53 3.03 -5.49
N ARG A 15 -14.20 4.09 -6.24
CA ARG A 15 -13.65 5.34 -5.68
C ARG A 15 -14.66 6.07 -4.79
N ALA A 16 -15.95 5.95 -5.08
CA ALA A 16 -17.04 6.49 -4.26
C ALA A 16 -17.46 5.56 -3.11
N GLY A 17 -16.87 4.36 -3.01
CA GLY A 17 -17.24 3.35 -2.02
C GLY A 17 -18.61 2.71 -2.28
N ASN A 18 -19.17 2.83 -3.49
CA ASN A 18 -20.43 2.21 -3.85
C ASN A 18 -20.22 0.73 -4.23
N VAL A 19 -20.07 -0.10 -3.21
CA VAL A 19 -19.79 -1.54 -3.35
C VAL A 19 -20.90 -2.27 -4.10
N SER A 20 -22.17 -1.90 -3.87
CA SER A 20 -23.32 -2.50 -4.57
C SER A 20 -23.26 -2.28 -6.07
N GLU A 21 -22.92 -1.07 -6.49
CA GLU A 21 -22.78 -0.75 -7.91
C GLU A 21 -21.55 -1.41 -8.52
N ALA A 22 -20.42 -1.39 -7.82
CA ALA A 22 -19.22 -2.09 -8.26
C ALA A 22 -19.48 -3.60 -8.45
N ALA A 23 -20.21 -4.23 -7.54
CA ALA A 23 -20.58 -5.65 -7.63
C ALA A 23 -21.50 -5.92 -8.82
N ARG A 24 -22.48 -5.03 -9.07
CA ARG A 24 -23.36 -5.12 -10.25
C ARG A 24 -22.55 -5.04 -11.54
N LEU A 25 -21.66 -4.06 -11.67
CA LEU A 25 -20.81 -3.88 -12.85
C LEU A 25 -19.90 -5.08 -13.10
N LEU A 26 -19.27 -5.63 -12.06
CA LEU A 26 -18.46 -6.85 -12.16
C LEU A 26 -19.29 -8.06 -12.60
N GLY A 27 -20.52 -8.20 -12.08
CA GLY A 27 -21.46 -9.24 -12.51
C GLY A 27 -21.93 -9.11 -13.97
N GLU A 28 -21.96 -7.89 -14.50
CA GLU A 28 -22.26 -7.59 -15.91
C GLU A 28 -21.04 -7.76 -16.85
N GLY A 29 -19.88 -8.13 -16.29
CA GLY A 29 -18.65 -8.39 -17.05
C GLY A 29 -17.74 -7.17 -17.19
N ALA A 30 -17.85 -6.17 -16.30
CA ALA A 30 -16.87 -5.10 -16.23
C ALA A 30 -15.47 -5.68 -15.95
N PRO A 31 -14.43 -5.30 -16.72
CA PRO A 31 -13.10 -5.86 -16.55
C PRO A 31 -12.45 -5.37 -15.25
N VAL A 32 -12.24 -6.27 -14.29
CA VAL A 32 -11.60 -5.94 -13.00
C VAL A 32 -10.17 -5.38 -13.15
N ALA A 33 -9.45 -5.87 -14.17
CA ALA A 33 -8.09 -5.42 -14.51
C ALA A 33 -8.05 -4.19 -15.42
N TRP A 34 -9.18 -3.50 -15.60
CA TRP A 34 -9.24 -2.28 -16.40
C TRP A 34 -8.29 -1.19 -15.88
N LYS A 35 -7.68 -0.49 -16.82
CA LYS A 35 -6.91 0.72 -16.57
C LYS A 35 -7.54 1.86 -17.37
N ALA A 36 -7.88 2.94 -16.69
CA ALA A 36 -8.36 4.16 -17.32
C ALA A 36 -7.26 4.82 -18.16
N ALA A 37 -7.64 5.83 -18.96
CA ALA A 37 -6.71 6.55 -19.83
C ALA A 37 -5.59 7.29 -19.06
N ASP A 38 -5.82 7.62 -17.79
CA ASP A 38 -4.84 8.19 -16.86
C ASP A 38 -3.96 7.13 -16.19
N GLY A 39 -4.06 5.87 -16.61
CA GLY A 39 -3.30 4.75 -16.06
C GLY A 39 -3.82 4.20 -14.75
N ASN A 40 -4.88 4.79 -14.17
CA ASN A 40 -5.40 4.37 -12.87
C ASN A 40 -6.23 3.07 -12.99
N SER A 41 -6.22 2.24 -11.94
CA SER A 41 -7.00 1.00 -11.85
C SER A 41 -8.05 1.07 -10.76
N ALA A 42 -9.05 0.19 -10.82
CA ALA A 42 -10.10 0.10 -9.80
C ALA A 42 -9.51 -0.18 -8.41
N LEU A 43 -8.55 -1.11 -8.32
CA LEU A 43 -7.90 -1.48 -7.06
C LEU A 43 -7.14 -0.31 -6.44
N ASN A 44 -6.37 0.44 -7.25
CA ASN A 44 -5.64 1.61 -6.75
C ASN A 44 -6.58 2.75 -6.36
N ALA A 45 -7.66 2.99 -7.13
CA ALA A 45 -8.65 4.02 -6.81
C ALA A 45 -9.35 3.75 -5.48
N ALA A 46 -9.80 2.51 -5.26
CA ALA A 46 -10.41 2.09 -4.00
C ALA A 46 -9.42 2.17 -2.82
N SER A 47 -8.15 1.85 -3.09
CA SER A 47 -7.09 1.85 -2.06
C SER A 47 -6.71 3.25 -1.60
N ILE A 48 -6.60 4.21 -2.53
CA ILE A 48 -6.39 5.63 -2.22
C ILE A 48 -7.58 6.20 -1.43
N ALA A 49 -8.80 5.81 -1.80
CA ALA A 49 -10.02 6.27 -1.13
C ALA A 49 -10.25 5.61 0.25
N GLY A 50 -9.48 4.57 0.59
CA GLY A 50 -9.62 3.87 1.88
C GLY A 50 -10.85 2.97 1.99
N HIS A 51 -11.47 2.59 0.87
CA HIS A 51 -12.69 1.78 0.87
C HIS A 51 -12.39 0.28 0.94
N VAL A 52 -12.24 -0.23 2.16
CA VAL A 52 -11.88 -1.63 2.46
C VAL A 52 -12.79 -2.64 1.77
N ASP A 53 -14.11 -2.43 1.82
CA ASP A 53 -15.07 -3.37 1.22
C ASP A 53 -15.01 -3.38 -0.31
N ALA A 54 -14.70 -2.23 -0.94
CA ALA A 54 -14.49 -2.16 -2.38
C ALA A 54 -13.19 -2.87 -2.78
N VAL A 55 -12.11 -2.68 -2.03
CA VAL A 55 -10.85 -3.41 -2.23
C VAL A 55 -11.07 -4.92 -2.09
N ARG A 56 -11.78 -5.35 -1.04
CA ARG A 56 -12.13 -6.76 -0.82
C ARG A 56 -12.90 -7.33 -2.02
N LEU A 57 -13.95 -6.64 -2.45
CA LEU A 57 -14.76 -7.04 -3.60
C LEU A 57 -13.90 -7.23 -4.85
N LEU A 58 -13.02 -6.28 -5.17
CA LEU A 58 -12.15 -6.34 -6.34
C LEU A 58 -11.19 -7.53 -6.29
N LEU A 59 -10.55 -7.76 -5.14
CA LEU A 59 -9.63 -8.90 -4.95
C LEU A 59 -10.39 -10.24 -5.03
N ASP A 60 -11.60 -10.31 -4.49
CA ASP A 60 -12.45 -11.52 -4.57
C ASP A 60 -12.91 -11.80 -6.02
N HIS A 61 -12.93 -10.79 -6.89
CA HIS A 61 -13.17 -10.91 -8.33
C HIS A 61 -11.88 -11.07 -9.16
N GLY A 62 -10.74 -11.35 -8.52
CA GLY A 62 -9.49 -11.67 -9.20
C GLY A 62 -8.66 -10.45 -9.63
N ALA A 63 -8.86 -9.28 -9.02
CA ALA A 63 -7.87 -8.21 -9.13
C ALA A 63 -6.51 -8.70 -8.64
N ASP A 64 -5.47 -8.50 -9.45
CA ASP A 64 -4.10 -8.81 -9.04
C ASP A 64 -3.63 -7.78 -8.00
N VAL A 65 -3.24 -8.28 -6.82
CA VAL A 65 -2.80 -7.46 -5.68
C VAL A 65 -1.51 -6.69 -5.97
N GLU A 66 -0.65 -7.24 -6.85
CA GLU A 66 0.60 -6.61 -7.28
C GLU A 66 0.45 -5.81 -8.59
N ALA A 67 -0.78 -5.64 -9.08
CA ALA A 67 -1.01 -4.83 -10.28
C ALA A 67 -0.52 -3.39 -10.07
N THR A 68 0.33 -2.94 -10.99
CA THR A 68 0.90 -1.60 -10.95
C THR A 68 0.17 -0.63 -11.87
N ILE A 69 0.13 0.65 -11.48
CA ILE A 69 -0.21 1.78 -12.35
C ILE A 69 1.07 2.52 -12.79
N GLU A 70 0.93 3.63 -13.52
CA GLU A 70 2.07 4.45 -13.96
C GLU A 70 2.99 4.81 -12.78
N GLY A 71 4.31 4.70 -12.98
CA GLY A 71 5.31 4.90 -11.92
C GLY A 71 5.54 3.68 -11.03
N GLY A 72 4.97 2.51 -11.36
CA GLY A 72 5.17 1.26 -10.64
C GLY A 72 4.38 1.16 -9.34
N TYR A 73 3.41 2.05 -9.10
CA TYR A 73 2.64 2.08 -7.85
C TYR A 73 1.72 0.87 -7.73
N THR A 74 1.83 0.14 -6.63
CA THR A 74 0.89 -0.91 -6.22
C THR A 74 -0.19 -0.35 -5.30
N ALA A 75 -1.26 -1.13 -5.13
CA ALA A 75 -2.35 -0.82 -4.21
C ALA A 75 -1.85 -0.55 -2.77
N LEU A 76 -0.86 -1.32 -2.31
CA LEU A 76 -0.29 -1.16 -0.96
C LEU A 76 0.45 0.17 -0.82
N VAL A 77 1.24 0.54 -1.84
CA VAL A 77 2.02 1.78 -1.81
C VAL A 77 1.11 3.01 -1.80
N VAL A 78 0.05 3.01 -2.61
CA VAL A 78 -0.91 4.13 -2.62
C VAL A 78 -1.76 4.19 -1.35
N ALA A 79 -2.17 3.04 -0.80
CA ALA A 79 -2.88 2.99 0.49
C ALA A 79 -2.01 3.51 1.64
N ALA A 80 -0.72 3.16 1.64
CA ALA A 80 0.25 3.63 2.61
C ALA A 80 0.42 5.15 2.58
N GLY A 81 0.57 5.73 1.38
CA GLY A 81 0.61 7.18 1.20
C GLY A 81 -0.69 7.90 1.59
N ALA A 82 -1.84 7.24 1.46
CA ALA A 82 -3.14 7.76 1.90
C ALA A 82 -3.43 7.55 3.40
N GLY A 83 -2.60 6.78 4.11
CA GLY A 83 -2.85 6.41 5.51
C GLY A 83 -4.02 5.44 5.70
N ALA A 84 -4.41 4.70 4.66
CA ALA A 84 -5.57 3.81 4.67
C ALA A 84 -5.27 2.46 5.35
N VAL A 85 -5.05 2.47 6.67
CA VAL A 85 -4.58 1.32 7.45
C VAL A 85 -5.42 0.06 7.24
N GLY A 86 -6.75 0.16 7.23
CA GLY A 86 -7.63 -1.01 7.01
C GLY A 86 -7.51 -1.61 5.61
N VAL A 87 -7.18 -0.80 4.60
CA VAL A 87 -6.90 -1.30 3.25
C VAL A 87 -5.53 -1.97 3.21
N MET A 88 -4.51 -1.34 3.81
CA MET A 88 -3.16 -1.89 3.87
C MET A 88 -3.15 -3.26 4.55
N ASP A 89 -3.88 -3.39 5.65
CA ASP A 89 -4.06 -4.62 6.40
C ASP A 89 -4.61 -5.74 5.51
N LEU A 90 -5.72 -5.46 4.82
CA LEU A 90 -6.34 -6.39 3.88
C LEU A 90 -5.41 -6.76 2.71
N LEU A 91 -4.68 -5.80 2.14
CA LEU A 91 -3.77 -6.07 1.02
C LEU A 91 -2.62 -7.00 1.45
N LEU A 92 -2.04 -6.76 2.62
CA LEU A 92 -0.99 -7.60 3.19
C LEU A 92 -1.51 -9.01 3.52
N ASP A 93 -2.73 -9.13 4.05
CA ASP A 93 -3.39 -10.42 4.25
C ASP A 93 -3.62 -11.19 2.94
N ARG A 94 -3.78 -10.46 1.83
CA ARG A 94 -3.94 -11.01 0.48
C ARG A 94 -2.61 -11.22 -0.25
N GLY A 95 -1.49 -11.12 0.46
CA GLY A 95 -0.16 -11.46 -0.03
C GLY A 95 0.58 -10.32 -0.73
N ALA A 96 0.15 -9.07 -0.51
CA ALA A 96 0.89 -7.92 -1.02
C ALA A 96 2.33 -7.90 -0.49
N GLN A 97 3.29 -7.63 -1.37
CA GLN A 97 4.71 -7.57 -1.04
C GLN A 97 5.02 -6.25 -0.32
N VAL A 98 5.40 -6.35 0.95
CA VAL A 98 5.59 -5.19 1.85
C VAL A 98 6.68 -4.23 1.38
N ASP A 99 7.76 -4.76 0.78
CA ASP A 99 8.95 -4.00 0.37
C ASP A 99 9.04 -3.78 -1.16
N THR A 100 7.93 -3.92 -1.89
CA THR A 100 7.90 -3.58 -3.32
C THR A 100 8.36 -2.14 -3.53
N LYS A 101 9.29 -1.96 -4.47
CA LYS A 101 9.80 -0.66 -4.88
C LYS A 101 9.06 -0.17 -6.12
N ILE A 102 8.58 1.06 -6.05
CA ILE A 102 8.07 1.79 -7.22
C ILE A 102 9.25 2.36 -8.04
N ASP A 103 8.97 2.98 -9.18
CA ASP A 103 10.00 3.44 -10.14
C ASP A 103 10.97 4.49 -9.58
N SER A 104 10.64 5.11 -8.44
CA SER A 104 11.52 6.05 -7.71
C SER A 104 12.33 5.38 -6.58
N GLY A 105 12.29 4.06 -6.51
CA GLY A 105 12.93 3.25 -5.47
C GLY A 105 12.19 3.23 -4.12
N ARG A 106 11.09 3.99 -3.99
CA ARG A 106 10.34 4.11 -2.73
C ARG A 106 9.52 2.85 -2.44
N THR A 107 9.43 2.49 -1.16
CA THR A 107 8.55 1.42 -0.66
C THR A 107 7.28 2.00 -0.05
N ALA A 108 6.33 1.13 0.32
CA ALA A 108 5.14 1.52 1.08
C ALA A 108 5.52 2.24 2.39
N LEU A 109 6.58 1.80 3.08
CA LEU A 109 7.06 2.43 4.32
C LEU A 109 7.53 3.87 4.08
N ILE A 110 8.30 4.10 3.01
CA ILE A 110 8.77 5.45 2.64
C ILE A 110 7.57 6.33 2.26
N MET A 111 6.56 5.80 1.56
CA MET A 111 5.37 6.56 1.19
C MET A 111 4.50 6.91 2.41
N ALA A 112 4.29 5.98 3.34
CA ALA A 112 3.62 6.25 4.61
C ALA A 112 4.37 7.30 5.44
N ALA A 113 5.70 7.27 5.42
CA ALA A 113 6.50 8.23 6.17
C ALA A 113 6.42 9.67 5.62
N ILE A 114 6.23 9.84 4.30
CA ILE A 114 6.11 11.16 3.66
C ILE A 114 4.69 11.72 3.76
N TYR A 115 3.68 10.89 3.51
CA TYR A 115 2.29 11.35 3.28
C TYR A 115 1.25 10.70 4.18
N GLY A 116 1.55 9.53 4.74
CA GLY A 116 0.61 8.72 5.50
C GLY A 116 0.55 9.10 6.98
N THR A 117 0.22 8.12 7.81
CA THR A 117 0.03 8.29 9.26
C THR A 117 1.02 7.44 10.06
N ALA A 118 1.22 7.77 11.33
CA ALA A 118 2.00 6.95 12.25
C ALA A 118 1.46 5.51 12.34
N ASP A 119 0.13 5.31 12.28
CA ASP A 119 -0.48 3.98 12.29
C ASP A 119 -0.18 3.17 11.02
N ALA A 120 -0.13 3.82 9.86
CA ALA A 120 0.30 3.16 8.62
C ALA A 120 1.77 2.71 8.72
N VAL A 121 2.64 3.54 9.30
CA VAL A 121 4.05 3.20 9.55
C VAL A 121 4.16 2.04 10.53
N ARG A 122 3.43 2.07 11.66
CA ARG A 122 3.39 0.98 12.66
C ARG A 122 2.97 -0.33 12.00
N LEU A 123 1.87 -0.33 11.25
CA LEU A 123 1.38 -1.53 10.56
C LEU A 123 2.43 -2.12 9.62
N LEU A 124 3.09 -1.30 8.80
CA LEU A 124 4.11 -1.78 7.87
C LEU A 124 5.31 -2.39 8.59
N LEU A 125 5.79 -1.76 9.66
CA LEU A 125 6.88 -2.29 10.47
C LEU A 125 6.50 -3.61 11.16
N ASP A 126 5.28 -3.70 11.70
CA ASP A 126 4.74 -4.93 12.29
C ASP A 126 4.61 -6.06 11.25
N ARG A 127 4.41 -5.70 9.98
CA ARG A 127 4.32 -6.61 8.83
C ARG A 127 5.67 -6.91 8.19
N GLY A 128 6.76 -6.47 8.82
CA GLY A 128 8.13 -6.81 8.43
C GLY A 128 8.72 -5.91 7.35
N ALA A 129 8.16 -4.71 7.12
CA ALA A 129 8.78 -3.74 6.23
C ALA A 129 10.23 -3.43 6.65
N SER A 130 11.12 -3.37 5.69
CA SER A 130 12.52 -3.03 5.95
C SER A 130 12.67 -1.56 6.30
N ILE A 131 13.00 -1.27 7.56
CA ILE A 131 13.30 0.10 8.01
C ILE A 131 14.56 0.68 7.36
N GLU A 132 15.46 -0.18 6.87
CA GLU A 132 16.70 0.20 6.19
C GLU A 132 16.50 0.38 4.68
N ALA A 133 15.26 0.23 4.17
CA ALA A 133 14.96 0.48 2.77
C ALA A 133 15.17 1.96 2.40
N THR A 134 15.83 2.20 1.27
CA THR A 134 16.06 3.53 0.72
C THR A 134 15.44 3.71 -0.65
N ASP A 135 15.05 4.95 -0.96
CA ASP A 135 14.73 5.39 -2.31
C ASP A 135 15.99 5.50 -3.18
N ASP A 136 15.83 5.83 -4.46
CA ASP A 136 16.96 5.93 -5.41
C ASP A 136 17.96 7.05 -5.09
N ARG A 137 17.60 7.98 -4.18
CA ARG A 137 18.49 9.03 -3.68
C ARG A 137 19.25 8.57 -2.43
N GLY A 138 19.03 7.34 -1.97
CA GLY A 138 19.63 6.80 -0.76
C GLY A 138 18.97 7.31 0.53
N LEU A 139 17.74 7.84 0.45
CA LEU A 139 17.01 8.33 1.61
C LEU A 139 16.07 7.24 2.13
N ASP A 140 16.16 6.93 3.43
CA ASP A 140 15.24 6.04 4.14
C ASP A 140 13.99 6.80 4.64
N ALA A 141 13.05 6.04 5.25
CA ALA A 141 11.82 6.60 5.82
C ALA A 141 12.08 7.67 6.89
N THR A 142 13.11 7.48 7.74
CA THR A 142 13.48 8.43 8.81
C THR A 142 13.99 9.75 8.23
N ALA A 143 14.74 9.71 7.13
CA ALA A 143 15.30 10.88 6.46
C ALA A 143 14.25 11.72 5.72
N VAL A 144 13.18 11.10 5.20
CA VAL A 144 12.15 11.80 4.43
C VAL A 144 10.90 12.19 5.23
N CYS A 145 10.66 11.56 6.38
CA CYS A 145 9.50 11.90 7.21
C CYS A 145 9.55 13.36 7.63
N SER A 146 8.41 14.05 7.59
CA SER A 146 8.26 15.41 8.11
C SER A 146 7.64 15.40 9.52
N ASP A 147 6.66 14.53 9.72
CA ASP A 147 5.87 14.39 10.94
C ASP A 147 6.69 13.84 12.12
N ASP A 148 6.52 14.46 13.29
CA ASP A 148 7.26 14.10 14.51
C ASP A 148 6.79 12.78 15.11
N GLU A 149 5.49 12.44 15.02
CA GLU A 149 4.96 11.17 15.52
C GLU A 149 5.49 10.00 14.67
N VAL A 150 5.46 10.14 13.35
CA VAL A 150 6.08 9.18 12.43
C VAL A 150 7.57 8.99 12.75
N ARG A 151 8.29 10.10 12.96
CA ARG A 151 9.72 10.07 13.28
C ARG A 151 10.00 9.36 14.59
N GLU A 152 9.14 9.54 15.59
CA GLU A 152 9.25 8.84 16.88
C GLU A 152 9.05 7.33 16.71
N VAL A 153 8.01 6.90 15.99
CA VAL A 153 7.75 5.48 15.71
C VAL A 153 8.95 4.82 15.04
N LEU A 154 9.52 5.44 14.01
CA LEU A 154 10.68 4.92 13.29
C LEU A 154 11.89 4.77 14.22
N ARG A 155 12.20 5.81 15.02
CA ARG A 155 13.32 5.79 15.97
C ARG A 155 13.16 4.72 17.04
N ASP A 156 11.96 4.54 17.56
CA ASP A 156 11.69 3.52 18.56
C ASP A 156 11.86 2.11 18.00
N PHE A 157 11.40 1.88 16.77
CA PHE A 157 11.62 0.60 16.09
C PHE A 157 13.13 0.35 15.85
N GLU A 158 13.89 1.35 15.38
CA GLU A 158 15.35 1.24 15.23
C GLU A 158 16.05 0.90 16.55
N ARG A 159 15.63 1.51 17.66
CA ARG A 159 16.17 1.25 19.00
C ARG A 159 15.94 -0.20 19.41
N ILE A 160 14.72 -0.71 19.18
CA ILE A 160 14.33 -2.10 19.46
C ILE A 160 15.18 -3.06 18.61
N GLN A 161 15.24 -2.86 17.30
CA GLN A 161 16.03 -3.71 16.39
C GLN A 161 17.52 -3.72 16.77
N ARG A 162 18.09 -2.55 17.09
CA ARG A 162 19.48 -2.42 17.55
C ARG A 162 19.72 -3.17 18.86
N TRP A 163 18.77 -3.12 19.79
CA TRP A 163 18.85 -3.88 21.04
C TRP A 163 18.83 -5.38 20.78
N HIS A 164 17.94 -5.88 19.92
CA HIS A 164 17.90 -7.29 19.54
C HIS A 164 19.22 -7.74 18.89
N ARG A 165 19.74 -6.99 17.90
CA ARG A 165 21.02 -7.30 17.23
C ARG A 165 22.20 -7.39 18.21
N ARG A 166 22.26 -6.50 19.20
CA ARG A 166 23.33 -6.51 20.22
C ARG A 166 23.24 -7.70 21.16
N ARG A 167 22.04 -8.14 21.53
CA ARG A 167 21.84 -9.28 22.46
C ARG A 167 22.18 -10.62 21.84
N VAL A 168 21.97 -10.81 20.54
CA VAL A 168 22.37 -12.04 19.86
C VAL A 168 23.89 -12.20 19.83
N VAL A 169 24.65 -11.10 19.77
CA VAL A 169 26.13 -11.12 19.74
C VAL A 169 26.76 -11.44 21.10
N VAL A 170 26.12 -11.08 22.23
CA VAL A 170 26.64 -11.42 23.57
C VAL A 170 26.32 -12.85 24.01
N ALA A 171 25.38 -13.54 23.35
CA ALA A 171 24.98 -14.91 23.71
C ALA A 171 26.00 -16.01 23.28
N TRP A 172 27.06 -15.66 22.54
CA TRP A 172 28.07 -16.60 22.04
C TRP A 172 29.48 -16.38 22.63
N LYS A 173 29.56 -15.71 23.79
CA LYS A 173 30.83 -15.45 24.50
C LYS A 173 31.03 -16.26 25.78
N HIS A 174 30.28 -17.34 25.97
CA HIS A 174 30.44 -18.26 27.09
C HIS A 174 30.63 -19.70 26.63
#